data_AF-A0A243BBL8-F1
#
_entry.id   AF-A0A243BBL8-F1
#
_cell.length_a   1.000
_cell.length_b   1.000
_cell.length_c   1.000
_cell.angle_alpha   90.00
_cell.angle_beta   90.00
_cell.angle_gamma   90.00
#
_symmetry.space_group_name_H-M   'P 1'
#
loop_
_entity.id
_entity.type
_entity.pdbx_description
1 polymer ?
#
loop_
_entity_poly.entity_id
_entity_poly.type
_entity_poly.pdbx_seq_one_letter_code
_entity_poly.pdbx_strand_id
1 'polypeptide(L)'
;MIYINETSVVAHTAKIIHNLSNDLIVATNGNEIKEKEKQELEDKGITVITEKIKDIKGQNGEEVDREAAFITPSSYATNVIGQGFTCDLDEQGLIVVDYFGRTSEKNVYAAGEAAQPAPTDIVLSEATGIQVAMAINTDISIEKF
;
A
#
# COMPACT_ATOMS: atom_id res chain seq x y z
N MET A 1 19.74 2.40 4.94
CA MET A 1 18.28 2.59 4.77
C MET A 1 17.56 2.25 6.06
N ILE A 2 16.36 2.80 6.30
CA ILE A 2 15.49 2.39 7.41
C ILE A 2 14.14 1.91 6.88
N TYR A 3 13.60 0.85 7.47
CA TYR A 3 12.25 0.36 7.21
C TYR A 3 11.43 0.49 8.49
N ILE A 4 10.37 1.29 8.42
CA ILE A 4 9.45 1.53 9.54
C ILE A 4 8.15 0.79 9.26
N ASN A 5 7.76 -0.11 10.14
CA ASN A 5 6.53 -0.90 9.97
C ASN A 5 5.88 -1.26 11.30
N GLU A 6 4.57 -1.06 11.38
CA GLU A 6 3.75 -1.29 12.58
C GLU A 6 2.86 -2.53 12.48
N THR A 7 2.99 -3.29 11.40
CA THR A 7 2.12 -4.42 11.03
C THR A 7 2.79 -5.77 11.33
N SER A 8 2.07 -6.87 11.18
CA SER A 8 2.62 -8.22 11.42
C SER A 8 3.53 -8.76 10.30
N VAL A 9 3.76 -8.01 9.22
CA VAL A 9 4.52 -8.46 8.05
C VAL A 9 5.96 -7.90 7.97
N VAL A 10 6.49 -7.40 9.10
CA VAL A 10 7.82 -6.76 9.19
C VAL A 10 8.92 -7.58 8.53
N ALA A 11 9.07 -8.85 8.92
CA ALA A 11 10.18 -9.68 8.47
C ALA A 11 10.10 -10.03 6.98
N HIS A 12 8.90 -10.18 6.41
CA HIS A 12 8.74 -10.49 5.00
C HIS A 12 9.24 -9.34 4.12
N THR A 13 8.75 -8.12 4.37
CA THR A 13 9.14 -6.94 3.59
C THR A 13 10.59 -6.55 3.82
N ALA A 14 11.11 -6.68 5.06
CA ALA A 14 12.51 -6.41 5.35
C ALA A 14 13.46 -7.29 4.50
N LYS A 15 13.11 -8.57 4.29
CA LYS A 15 13.87 -9.47 3.40
C LYS A 15 13.88 -9.01 1.95
N ILE A 16 12.78 -8.43 1.47
CA ILE A 16 12.69 -7.89 0.09
C ILE A 16 13.57 -6.65 -0.04
N ILE A 17 13.46 -5.69 0.90
CA ILE A 17 14.25 -4.45 0.91
C ILE A 17 15.75 -4.76 1.02
N HIS A 18 16.13 -5.78 1.79
CA HIS A 18 17.52 -6.17 1.98
C HIS A 18 18.21 -6.60 0.66
N ASN A 19 17.47 -6.99 -0.37
CA ASN A 19 18.04 -7.23 -1.70
C ASN A 19 18.57 -5.94 -2.37
N LEU A 20 18.12 -4.76 -1.93
CA LEU A 20 18.54 -3.46 -2.45
C LEU A 20 19.76 -2.90 -1.70
N SER A 21 19.87 -3.20 -0.41
CA SER A 21 20.99 -2.78 0.43
C SER A 21 21.17 -3.70 1.64
N ASN A 22 22.44 -4.03 1.91
CA ASN A 22 22.82 -4.77 3.12
C ASN A 22 22.84 -3.87 4.37
N ASP A 23 22.79 -2.55 4.20
CA ASP A 23 22.73 -1.58 5.29
C ASP A 23 21.27 -1.18 5.56
N LEU A 24 20.57 -2.02 6.33
CA LEU A 24 19.16 -1.87 6.66
C LEU A 24 18.96 -1.88 8.18
N ILE A 25 18.17 -0.93 8.67
CA ILE A 25 17.58 -0.96 10.00
C ILE A 25 16.08 -1.16 9.88
N VAL A 26 15.51 -1.98 10.76
CA VAL A 26 14.08 -2.18 10.92
C VAL A 26 13.64 -1.50 12.22
N ALA A 27 12.63 -0.65 12.15
CA ALA A 27 12.03 -0.01 13.31
C ALA A 27 10.53 -0.35 13.39
N THR A 28 10.08 -0.90 14.53
CA THR A 28 8.67 -1.31 14.70
C THR A 28 7.78 -0.24 15.31
N ASN A 29 8.34 0.93 15.65
CA ASN A 29 7.64 2.05 16.26
C ASN A 29 6.80 1.67 17.50
N GLY A 30 7.35 0.86 18.41
CA GLY A 30 6.66 0.42 19.62
C GLY A 30 5.81 -0.85 19.46
N ASN A 31 5.76 -1.45 18.27
CA ASN A 31 5.01 -2.69 18.04
C ASN A 31 5.87 -3.93 18.30
N GLU A 32 5.22 -4.99 18.79
CA GLU A 32 5.90 -6.26 19.03
C GLU A 32 6.26 -6.98 17.72
N ILE A 33 7.44 -7.61 17.72
CA ILE A 33 7.90 -8.52 16.67
C ILE A 33 8.12 -9.89 17.30
N LYS A 34 7.81 -10.97 16.58
CA LYS A 34 8.07 -12.32 17.10
C LYS A 34 9.57 -12.54 17.23
N GLU A 35 10.00 -13.15 18.33
CA GLU A 35 11.43 -13.38 18.60
C GLU A 35 12.15 -14.11 17.47
N LYS A 36 11.48 -15.11 16.87
CA LYS A 36 12.02 -15.84 15.72
C LYS A 36 12.26 -14.92 14.51
N GLU A 37 11.30 -14.05 14.20
CA GLU A 37 11.40 -13.10 13.09
C GLU A 37 12.50 -12.07 13.33
N LYS A 38 12.63 -11.60 14.57
CA LYS A 38 13.71 -10.71 15.00
C LYS A 38 15.07 -11.37 14.82
N GLN A 39 15.26 -12.58 15.36
CA GLN A 39 16.52 -13.33 15.25
C GLN A 39 16.89 -13.58 13.78
N GLU A 40 15.92 -13.95 12.93
CA GLU A 40 16.15 -14.15 11.50
C GLU A 40 16.70 -12.89 10.79
N LEU A 41 16.30 -11.70 11.22
CA LEU A 41 16.80 -10.43 10.70
C LEU A 41 18.19 -10.11 11.26
N GLU A 42 18.38 -10.28 12.57
CA GLU A 42 19.65 -10.01 13.25
C GLU A 42 20.78 -10.94 12.76
N ASP A 43 20.47 -12.20 12.46
CA ASP A 43 21.39 -13.17 11.84
C ASP A 43 21.90 -12.71 10.45
N LYS A 44 21.21 -11.76 9.81
CA LYS A 44 21.62 -11.12 8.56
C LYS A 44 22.29 -9.76 8.76
N GLY A 45 22.58 -9.38 10.00
CA GLY A 45 23.18 -8.09 10.35
C GLY A 45 22.20 -6.92 10.30
N ILE A 46 20.89 -7.19 10.24
CA ILE A 46 19.85 -6.15 10.26
C ILE A 46 19.56 -5.80 11.72
N THR A 47 19.78 -4.54 12.10
CA THR A 47 19.41 -4.06 13.45
C THR A 47 17.89 -3.87 13.53
N VAL A 48 17.29 -4.41 14.60
CA VAL A 48 15.85 -4.26 14.88
C VAL A 48 15.66 -3.37 16.11
N ILE A 49 14.96 -2.25 15.92
CA ILE A 49 14.63 -1.26 16.96
C ILE A 49 13.13 -1.36 17.25
N THR A 50 12.76 -1.66 18.49
CA THR A 50 11.35 -1.84 18.86
C THR A 50 10.75 -0.65 19.59
N GLU A 51 11.60 0.30 19.99
CA GLU A 51 11.21 1.51 20.69
C GLU A 51 10.30 2.39 19.83
N LYS A 52 9.42 3.15 20.51
CA LYS A 52 8.56 4.11 19.85
C LYS A 52 9.40 5.23 19.22
N ILE A 53 9.19 5.50 17.95
CA ILE A 53 9.79 6.61 17.23
C ILE A 53 9.19 7.89 17.78
N LYS A 54 10.03 8.74 18.35
CA LYS A 54 9.61 10.01 18.95
C LYS A 54 9.37 11.09 17.89
N ASP A 55 10.23 11.15 16.89
CA ASP A 55 10.21 12.16 15.84
C ASP A 55 11.03 11.69 14.63
N ILE A 56 10.73 12.21 13.44
CA ILE A 56 11.54 12.02 12.22
C ILE A 56 12.04 13.41 11.83
N LYS A 57 13.28 13.71 12.18
CA LYS A 57 13.92 15.00 11.89
C LYS A 57 15.06 14.82 10.89
N GLY A 58 15.26 15.82 10.05
CA GLY A 58 16.57 16.03 9.43
C GLY A 58 17.46 16.79 10.41
N GLN A 59 18.53 16.15 10.88
CA GLN A 59 19.62 16.69 11.73
C GLN A 59 19.18 17.48 12.98
N ASN A 60 18.96 16.80 14.11
CA ASN A 60 19.68 16.87 15.40
C ASN A 60 19.08 15.92 16.47
N GLY A 61 19.88 15.00 17.05
CA GLY A 61 19.52 14.11 18.19
C GLY A 61 20.43 12.88 18.35
N GLU A 62 20.04 11.90 19.19
CA GLU A 62 20.61 10.53 19.14
C GLU A 62 20.08 9.88 17.85
N GLU A 63 20.80 10.13 16.75
CA GLU A 63 20.31 9.96 15.39
C GLU A 63 20.92 8.74 14.74
N VAL A 64 20.05 7.89 14.21
CA VAL A 64 20.47 6.95 13.19
C VAL A 64 20.37 7.68 11.86
N ASP A 65 21.52 8.15 11.36
CA ASP A 65 21.58 8.79 10.04
C ASP A 65 21.27 7.79 8.93
N ARG A 66 20.28 8.11 8.08
CA ARG A 66 19.77 7.22 7.03
C ARG A 66 19.36 8.02 5.81
N GLU A 67 19.90 7.64 4.66
CA GLU A 67 19.68 8.33 3.37
C GLU A 67 18.28 8.08 2.77
N ALA A 68 17.60 7.01 3.19
CA ALA A 68 16.29 6.63 2.67
C ALA A 68 15.47 5.84 3.69
N ALA A 69 14.16 6.02 3.63
CA ALA A 69 13.18 5.34 4.47
C ALA A 69 12.11 4.63 3.63
N PHE A 70 11.76 3.42 4.03
CA PHE A 70 10.57 2.69 3.58
C PHE A 70 9.54 2.68 4.71
N ILE A 71 8.28 2.89 4.36
CA ILE A 71 7.16 2.82 5.31
C ILE A 71 6.09 1.92 4.70
N THR A 72 5.46 1.09 5.52
CA THR A 72 4.22 0.41 5.11
C THR A 72 3.03 1.19 5.65
N PRO A 73 2.30 1.92 4.81
CA PRO A 73 1.08 2.58 5.24
C PRO A 73 0.00 1.55 5.61
N SER A 74 -0.98 1.98 6.39
CA SER A 74 -2.19 1.19 6.59
C SER A 74 -2.87 0.90 5.25
N SER A 75 -3.43 -0.30 5.09
CA SER A 75 -4.06 -0.76 3.85
C SER A 75 -5.45 -0.18 3.57
N TYR A 76 -6.00 0.67 4.44
CA TYR A 76 -7.34 1.23 4.27
C TYR A 76 -7.31 2.44 3.34
N ALA A 77 -8.01 2.35 2.21
CA ALA A 77 -8.19 3.44 1.27
C ALA A 77 -9.44 4.25 1.64
N THR A 78 -9.31 5.57 1.78
CA THR A 78 -10.49 6.45 1.96
C THR A 78 -11.00 6.88 0.60
N ASN A 79 -12.00 6.17 0.04
CA ASN A 79 -12.58 6.52 -1.25
C ASN A 79 -13.79 7.46 -1.13
N VAL A 80 -13.52 8.74 -0.85
CA VAL A 80 -14.56 9.78 -0.66
C VAL A 80 -15.46 9.94 -1.88
N ILE A 81 -14.90 9.76 -3.09
CA ILE A 81 -15.66 9.86 -4.34
C ILE A 81 -16.63 8.70 -4.45
N GLY A 82 -16.18 7.46 -4.23
CA GLY A 82 -17.03 6.27 -4.21
C GLY A 82 -18.16 6.40 -3.17
N GLN A 83 -17.85 6.87 -1.96
CA GLN A 83 -18.86 7.16 -0.93
C GLN A 83 -19.86 8.22 -1.39
N GLY A 84 -19.39 9.29 -2.04
CA GLY A 84 -20.24 10.36 -2.56
C GLY A 84 -21.21 9.90 -3.65
N PHE A 85 -20.86 8.86 -4.40
CA PHE A 85 -21.73 8.21 -5.38
C PHE A 85 -22.53 7.05 -4.82
N THR A 86 -22.42 6.73 -3.53
CA THR A 86 -23.02 5.55 -2.88
C THR A 86 -22.59 4.20 -3.45
N CYS A 87 -21.39 4.14 -4.04
CA CYS A 87 -20.79 2.89 -4.49
C CYS A 87 -20.53 1.95 -3.31
N ASP A 88 -20.69 0.65 -3.55
CA ASP A 88 -20.28 -0.38 -2.60
C ASP A 88 -18.75 -0.34 -2.43
N LEU A 89 -18.30 -0.39 -1.18
CA LEU A 89 -16.89 -0.47 -0.81
C LEU A 89 -16.61 -1.81 -0.10
N ASP A 90 -15.43 -2.38 -0.34
CA ASP A 90 -14.97 -3.56 0.40
C ASP A 90 -14.43 -3.19 1.79
N GLU A 91 -13.97 -4.20 2.53
CA GLU A 91 -13.41 -4.03 3.89
C GLU A 91 -12.14 -3.17 3.92
N GLN A 92 -11.48 -3.00 2.77
CA GLN A 92 -10.28 -2.20 2.57
C GLN A 92 -10.60 -0.77 2.08
N GLY A 93 -11.88 -0.46 1.86
CA GLY A 93 -12.35 0.85 1.39
C GLY A 93 -12.16 1.08 -0.11
N LEU A 94 -11.88 0.01 -0.88
CA LEU A 94 -11.81 0.06 -2.34
C LEU A 94 -13.21 -0.01 -2.94
N ILE A 95 -13.42 0.62 -4.09
CA ILE A 95 -14.69 0.54 -4.81
C ILE A 95 -14.85 -0.87 -5.38
N VAL A 96 -15.94 -1.53 -5.02
CA VAL A 96 -16.31 -2.84 -5.58
C VAL A 96 -16.74 -2.65 -7.04
N VAL A 97 -16.13 -3.43 -7.93
CA VAL A 97 -16.43 -3.40 -9.36
C VAL A 97 -16.60 -4.79 -9.96
N ASP A 98 -17.34 -4.87 -11.07
CA ASP A 98 -17.35 -6.05 -11.93
C ASP A 98 -16.01 -6.21 -12.70
N TYR A 99 -15.90 -7.27 -13.49
CA TYR A 99 -14.70 -7.53 -14.31
C TYR A 99 -14.35 -6.38 -15.25
N PHE A 100 -15.30 -5.51 -15.62
CA PHE A 100 -15.12 -4.41 -16.56
C PHE A 100 -14.98 -3.04 -15.87
N GLY A 101 -14.96 -3.00 -14.53
CA GLY A 101 -14.84 -1.79 -13.73
C GLY A 101 -16.15 -1.02 -13.53
N ARG A 102 -17.31 -1.67 -13.75
CA ARG A 102 -18.62 -1.10 -13.39
C ARG A 102 -18.85 -1.21 -11.90
N THR A 103 -19.31 -0.13 -11.26
CA THR A 103 -19.63 -0.12 -9.83
C THR A 103 -21.07 -0.61 -9.58
N SER A 104 -21.50 -0.65 -8.31
CA SER A 104 -22.91 -0.85 -7.95
C SER A 104 -23.83 0.29 -8.46
N GLU A 105 -23.25 1.43 -8.83
CA GLU A 105 -23.97 2.62 -9.23
C GLU A 105 -23.95 2.80 -10.75
N LYS A 106 -25.14 2.99 -11.32
CA LYS A 106 -25.30 3.06 -12.78
C LYS A 106 -24.53 4.26 -13.33
N ASN A 107 -23.79 4.03 -14.42
CA ASN A 107 -22.96 5.02 -15.11
C ASN A 107 -21.79 5.54 -14.28
N VAL A 108 -21.45 4.86 -13.17
CA VAL A 108 -20.26 5.11 -12.37
C VAL A 108 -19.31 3.92 -12.52
N TYR A 109 -18.05 4.23 -12.82
CA TYR A 109 -16.99 3.26 -13.11
C TYR A 109 -15.75 3.59 -12.29
N ALA A 110 -14.97 2.59 -11.94
CA ALA A 110 -13.71 2.75 -11.21
C ALA A 110 -12.59 1.90 -11.81
N ALA A 111 -11.37 2.46 -11.82
CA ALA A 111 -10.16 1.84 -12.36
C ALA A 111 -8.96 2.18 -11.45
N GLY A 112 -7.84 1.46 -11.65
CA GLY A 112 -6.61 1.65 -10.89
C GLY A 112 -6.83 1.50 -9.38
N GLU A 113 -6.07 2.25 -8.58
CA GLU A 113 -6.08 2.18 -7.11
C GLU A 113 -7.42 2.54 -6.46
N ALA A 114 -8.37 3.10 -7.21
CA ALA A 114 -9.72 3.32 -6.70
C ALA A 114 -10.49 2.01 -6.48
N ALA A 115 -10.16 0.96 -7.23
CA ALA A 115 -10.82 -0.35 -7.22
C ALA A 115 -9.84 -1.53 -7.15
N GLN A 116 -8.54 -1.26 -6.96
CA GLN A 116 -7.47 -2.25 -6.84
C GLN A 116 -6.59 -1.92 -5.64
N PRO A 117 -6.07 -2.93 -4.92
CA PRO A 117 -5.26 -2.70 -3.74
C PRO A 117 -3.94 -2.01 -4.10
N ALA A 118 -3.68 -0.88 -3.43
CA ALA A 118 -2.44 -0.12 -3.57
C ALA A 118 -1.27 -0.77 -2.80
N PRO A 119 -0.01 -0.54 -3.22
CA PRO A 119 0.35 0.18 -4.45
C PRO A 119 0.11 -0.68 -5.69
N THR A 120 -0.51 -0.10 -6.72
CA THR A 120 -0.52 -0.72 -8.05
C THR A 120 0.54 -0.07 -8.93
N ASP A 121 1.19 -0.87 -9.77
CA ASP A 121 2.09 -0.32 -10.78
C ASP A 121 1.32 0.52 -11.80
N ILE A 122 1.97 1.56 -12.35
CA ILE A 122 1.40 2.45 -13.39
C ILE A 122 0.80 1.64 -14.55
N VAL A 123 1.46 0.53 -14.92
CA VAL A 123 1.01 -0.37 -16.00
C VAL A 123 -0.32 -1.04 -15.68
N LEU A 124 -0.52 -1.49 -14.43
CA LEU A 124 -1.77 -2.12 -14.02
C LEU A 124 -2.91 -1.10 -13.96
N SER A 125 -2.62 0.09 -13.44
CA SER A 125 -3.57 1.21 -13.45
C SER A 125 -3.97 1.61 -14.88
N GLU A 126 -3.02 1.68 -15.81
CA GLU A 126 -3.30 1.95 -17.23
C GLU A 126 -4.18 0.86 -17.85
N ALA A 127 -3.86 -0.41 -17.64
CA ALA A 127 -4.60 -1.53 -18.20
C ALA A 127 -6.07 -1.53 -17.74
N THR A 128 -6.31 -1.30 -16.44
CA THR A 128 -7.68 -1.20 -15.90
C THR A 128 -8.41 0.04 -16.44
N GLY A 129 -7.71 1.15 -16.65
CA GLY A 129 -8.25 2.36 -17.28
C GLY A 129 -8.72 2.11 -18.72
N ILE A 130 -7.91 1.42 -19.54
CA ILE A 130 -8.28 1.03 -20.91
C ILE A 130 -9.53 0.15 -20.90
N GLN A 131 -9.55 -0.85 -20.02
CA GLN A 131 -10.69 -1.77 -19.90
C GLN A 131 -11.99 -1.02 -19.54
N VAL A 132 -11.93 -0.10 -18.56
CA VAL A 132 -13.08 0.73 -18.17
C VAL A 132 -13.54 1.63 -19.30
N ALA A 133 -12.61 2.25 -20.05
CA ALA A 133 -12.97 3.08 -21.19
C ALA A 133 -13.74 2.28 -22.27
N MET A 134 -13.33 1.04 -22.53
CA MET A 134 -14.03 0.14 -23.44
C MET A 134 -15.43 -0.21 -22.92
N ALA A 135 -15.58 -0.45 -21.62
CA ALA A 135 -16.86 -0.74 -20.97
C ALA A 135 -17.82 0.44 -21.08
N ILE A 136 -17.35 1.65 -20.75
CA ILE A 136 -18.12 2.90 -20.89
C ILE A 136 -18.64 3.05 -22.33
N ASN A 137 -17.75 2.90 -23.33
CA ASN A 137 -18.18 3.04 -24.72
C ASN A 137 -19.20 1.97 -25.14
N THR A 138 -19.06 0.76 -24.64
CA THR A 138 -19.99 -0.36 -24.89
C THR A 138 -21.35 -0.06 -24.28
N ASP A 139 -21.39 0.35 -23.01
CA ASP A 139 -22.63 0.63 -22.28
C ASP A 139 -23.38 1.80 -22.91
N ILE A 140 -22.67 2.89 -23.27
CA ILE A 140 -23.25 4.02 -24.01
C ILE A 140 -23.83 3.58 -25.36
N SER A 141 -23.18 2.65 -26.05
CA SER A 141 -23.65 2.16 -27.34
C SER A 141 -24.94 1.35 -27.20
N ILE A 142 -25.02 0.49 -26.17
CA ILE A 142 -26.21 -0.31 -25.84
C ILE A 142 -27.38 0.58 -25.40
N GLU A 143 -27.11 1.70 -24.71
CA GLU A 143 -28.18 2.63 -24.31
C GLU A 143 -28.74 3.45 -25.48
N LYS A 144 -27.91 3.72 -26.51
CA LYS A 144 -28.27 4.58 -27.64
C LYS A 144 -29.00 3.85 -28.77
N PHE A 145 -28.82 2.55 -28.91
CA PHE A 145 -29.30 1.74 -30.03
C PHE A 145 -30.07 0.52 -29.53
#